data_AF-A0A9P8A8Q0-F1
#
_entry.id   AF-A0A9P8A8Q0-F1
#
_cell.length_a   1.000
_cell.length_b   1.000
_cell.length_c   1.000
_cell.angle_alpha   90.00
_cell.angle_beta   90.00
_cell.angle_gamma   90.00
#
_symmetry.space_group_name_H-M   'P 1'
#
loop_
_entity.id
_entity.type
_entity.pdbx_description
1 polymer ?
#
loop_
_entity_poly.entity_id
_entity_poly.type
_entity_poly.pdbx_seq_one_letter_code
_entity_poly.pdbx_strand_id
1 'polypeptide(L)'
;MHVIKSFHLEAKAILDMVALMNLLVDLNSNTVPDIECMFEKYFKLRSPIGRSSVEVSSRLGGMMNRKGKFNDFVRRLILRHVPRWFSLMVNDRLSYDRPQLEFLPFVEIEGSLKPKEQTRSAYVPMVPQQDPKTNGQTLFP
;
A
#
# COMPACT_ATOMS: atom_id res chain seq x y z
N MET A 1 22.36 10.18 0.51
CA MET A 1 20.88 10.22 0.47
C MET A 1 20.34 9.45 -0.75
N HIS A 2 20.83 8.23 -0.99
CA HIS A 2 20.40 7.33 -2.08
C HIS A 2 19.60 6.11 -1.56
N VAL A 3 19.75 5.78 -0.28
CA VAL A 3 19.22 4.54 0.32
C VAL A 3 17.72 4.59 0.58
N ILE A 4 17.15 5.76 0.90
CA ILE A 4 15.71 5.90 1.21
C ILE A 4 14.85 5.78 -0.06
N LYS A 5 15.41 6.04 -1.26
CA LYS A 5 14.65 5.91 -2.52
C LYS A 5 14.40 4.46 -2.94
N SER A 6 15.27 3.50 -2.58
CA SER A 6 15.12 2.10 -3.02
C SER A 6 13.94 1.40 -2.33
N PHE A 7 13.82 1.60 -1.00
CA PHE A 7 12.85 0.87 -0.20
C PHE A 7 11.38 1.16 -0.59
N HIS A 8 11.08 2.39 -1.03
CA HIS A 8 9.73 2.76 -1.44
C HIS A 8 9.29 2.15 -2.77
N LEU A 9 10.23 1.93 -3.70
CA LEU A 9 9.94 1.32 -5.00
C LEU A 9 9.67 -0.18 -4.85
N GLU A 10 10.46 -0.85 -4.01
CA GLU A 10 10.33 -2.29 -3.74
C GLU A 10 8.98 -2.62 -3.09
N ALA A 11 8.59 -1.87 -2.04
CA ALA A 11 7.31 -2.06 -1.39
C ALA A 11 6.12 -1.81 -2.34
N LYS A 12 6.23 -0.84 -3.25
CA LYS A 12 5.19 -0.57 -4.25
C LYS A 12 5.07 -1.67 -5.28
N ALA A 13 6.19 -2.23 -5.75
CA ALA A 13 6.20 -3.36 -6.66
C ALA A 13 5.51 -4.60 -6.06
N ILE A 14 5.74 -4.88 -4.78
CA ILE A 14 5.06 -5.98 -4.08
C ILE A 14 3.54 -5.75 -4.05
N LEU A 15 3.10 -4.54 -3.71
CA LEU A 15 1.68 -4.19 -3.69
C LEU A 15 1.05 -4.21 -5.10
N ASP A 16 1.81 -3.86 -6.13
CA ASP A 16 1.40 -3.98 -7.54
C ASP A 16 1.19 -5.44 -7.93
N MET A 17 2.11 -6.34 -7.54
CA MET A 17 1.97 -7.77 -7.78
C MET A 17 0.72 -8.33 -7.08
N VAL A 18 0.46 -7.96 -5.83
CA VAL A 18 -0.74 -8.40 -5.10
C VAL A 18 -2.02 -7.95 -5.82
N ALA A 19 -2.09 -6.69 -6.24
CA ALA A 19 -3.24 -6.17 -6.98
C ALA A 19 -3.44 -6.91 -8.32
N LEU A 20 -2.34 -7.23 -9.03
CA LEU A 20 -2.39 -7.99 -10.28
C LEU A 20 -2.86 -9.43 -10.05
N MET A 21 -2.39 -10.09 -8.97
CA MET A 21 -2.81 -11.45 -8.63
C MET A 21 -4.30 -11.54 -8.32
N ASN A 22 -4.87 -10.54 -7.62
CA ASN A 22 -6.32 -10.49 -7.41
C ASN A 22 -7.08 -10.42 -8.73
N LEU A 23 -6.64 -9.56 -9.67
CA LEU A 23 -7.26 -9.45 -11.00
C LEU A 23 -7.09 -10.72 -11.84
N LEU A 24 -5.98 -11.45 -11.65
CA LEU A 24 -5.69 -12.69 -12.35
C LEU A 24 -6.59 -13.84 -11.88
N VAL A 25 -6.89 -13.91 -10.59
CA VAL A 25 -7.80 -14.92 -10.03
C VAL A 25 -9.24 -14.70 -10.50
N ASP A 26 -9.62 -13.45 -10.72
CA ASP A 26 -10.95 -13.09 -11.24
C ASP A 26 -11.09 -13.28 -12.77
N LEU A 27 -10.03 -13.73 -13.45
CA LEU A 27 -10.04 -13.93 -14.89
C LEU A 27 -10.81 -15.21 -15.27
N ASN A 28 -11.91 -15.07 -16.01
CA ASN A 28 -12.76 -16.21 -16.39
C ASN A 28 -12.14 -17.07 -17.52
N SER A 29 -11.34 -16.47 -18.41
CA SER A 29 -10.72 -17.17 -19.52
C SER A 29 -9.34 -16.62 -19.88
N ASN A 30 -8.48 -17.46 -20.44
CA ASN A 30 -7.11 -17.09 -20.86
C ASN A 30 -7.08 -16.49 -22.28
N THR A 31 -8.18 -15.88 -22.73
CA THR A 31 -8.22 -15.25 -24.06
C THR A 31 -7.50 -13.91 -24.03
N VAL A 32 -6.89 -13.52 -25.15
CA VAL A 32 -6.24 -12.21 -25.32
C VAL A 32 -7.14 -11.03 -24.91
N PRO A 33 -8.42 -10.93 -25.35
CA PRO A 33 -9.27 -9.80 -24.95
C PRO A 33 -9.53 -9.72 -23.44
N ASP A 34 -9.63 -10.86 -22.74
CA ASP A 34 -9.82 -10.87 -21.29
C ASP A 34 -8.57 -10.38 -20.56
N ILE A 35 -7.39 -10.77 -21.05
CA ILE A 35 -6.09 -10.31 -20.52
C ILE A 35 -5.92 -8.80 -20.75
N GLU A 36 -6.28 -8.28 -21.93
CA GLU A 36 -6.25 -6.84 -22.21
C GLU A 36 -7.19 -6.06 -21.28
N CYS A 37 -8.42 -6.55 -21.09
CA CYS A 37 -9.38 -5.97 -20.16
C CYS A 37 -8.86 -5.97 -18.72
N MET A 38 -8.21 -7.05 -18.30
CA MET A 38 -7.57 -7.15 -16.98
C MET A 38 -6.46 -6.10 -16.81
N PHE A 39 -5.58 -5.91 -17.80
CA PHE A 39 -4.55 -4.87 -17.75
C PHE A 39 -5.13 -3.46 -17.79
N GLU A 40 -6.23 -3.22 -18.51
CA GLU A 40 -6.92 -1.94 -18.50
C GLU A 40 -7.50 -1.63 -17.10
N LYS A 41 -8.11 -2.61 -16.44
CA LYS A 41 -8.58 -2.50 -15.05
C LYS A 41 -7.43 -2.22 -14.10
N TYR A 42 -6.33 -2.97 -14.22
CA TYR A 42 -5.11 -2.74 -13.44
C TYR A 42 -4.59 -1.31 -13.61
N PHE A 43 -4.51 -0.82 -14.84
CA PHE A 43 -4.06 0.53 -15.15
C PHE A 43 -4.98 1.59 -14.55
N LYS A 44 -6.30 1.43 -14.64
CA LYS A 44 -7.28 2.33 -14.02
C LYS A 44 -7.14 2.37 -12.50
N LEU A 45 -6.90 1.22 -11.87
CA LEU A 45 -6.73 1.11 -10.41
C LEU A 45 -5.42 1.74 -9.93
N ARG A 46 -4.28 1.44 -10.58
CA ARG A 46 -2.94 1.81 -10.07
C ARG A 46 -2.36 3.08 -10.67
N SER A 47 -2.78 3.53 -11.86
CA SER A 47 -2.23 4.74 -12.47
C SER A 47 -2.40 6.01 -11.63
N PRO A 48 -3.52 6.25 -10.89
CA PRO A 48 -3.64 7.44 -10.04
C PRO A 48 -2.65 7.42 -8.86
N ILE A 49 -2.40 6.24 -8.30
CA ILE A 49 -1.46 6.04 -7.19
C ILE A 49 -0.02 6.24 -7.66
N GLY A 50 0.32 5.71 -8.83
CA GLY A 50 1.62 5.95 -9.48
C GLY A 50 1.84 7.44 -9.78
N ARG A 51 0.86 8.10 -10.42
CA ARG A 51 0.93 9.53 -10.76
C ARG A 51 1.07 10.41 -9.53
N SER A 52 0.29 10.17 -8.49
CA SER A 52 0.39 10.95 -7.25
C SER A 52 1.75 10.78 -6.58
N SER A 53 2.34 9.58 -6.61
CA SER A 53 3.68 9.33 -6.06
C SER A 53 4.77 10.08 -6.84
N VAL A 54 4.68 10.10 -8.17
CA VAL A 54 5.59 10.86 -9.05
C VAL A 54 5.43 12.36 -8.84
N GLU A 55 4.20 12.85 -8.79
CA GLU A 55 3.90 14.27 -8.60
C GLU A 55 4.41 14.76 -7.23
N VAL A 56 4.14 14.01 -6.15
CA VAL A 56 4.65 14.33 -4.82
C VAL A 56 6.19 14.33 -4.82
N SER A 57 6.81 13.32 -5.43
CA SER A 57 8.28 13.25 -5.53
C SER A 57 8.87 14.42 -6.32
N SER A 58 8.23 14.81 -7.42
CA SER A 58 8.64 15.95 -8.24
C SER A 58 8.50 17.27 -7.49
N ARG A 59 7.37 17.50 -6.81
CA ARG A 59 7.14 18.68 -5.96
C ARG A 59 8.15 18.76 -4.82
N LEU A 60 8.40 17.65 -4.14
CA LEU A 60 9.37 17.58 -3.05
C LEU A 60 10.80 17.82 -3.56
N GLY A 61 11.16 17.23 -4.70
CA GLY A 61 12.45 17.44 -5.37
C GLY A 61 12.66 18.90 -5.78
N GLY A 62 11.64 19.54 -6.35
CA GLY A 62 11.65 20.97 -6.67
C GLY A 62 11.80 21.84 -5.42
N MET A 63 11.13 21.50 -4.32
CA MET A 63 11.29 22.21 -3.05
C MET A 63 12.70 22.04 -2.46
N MET A 64 13.29 20.85 -2.56
CA MET A 64 14.66 20.57 -2.08
C MET A 64 15.74 21.23 -2.95
N ASN A 65 15.51 21.39 -4.25
CA ASN A 65 16.49 21.94 -5.20
C ASN A 65 16.36 23.45 -5.42
N ARG A 66 15.27 24.09 -4.99
CA ARG A 66 15.12 25.56 -5.07
C ARG A 66 16.10 26.25 -4.11
N LYS A 67 17.13 26.88 -4.68
CA LYS A 67 18.12 27.68 -3.95
C LYS A 67 17.51 29.00 -3.49
N GLY A 68 17.62 29.30 -2.20
CA GLY A 68 17.18 30.55 -1.60
C GLY A 68 17.29 30.52 -0.08
N LYS A 69 17.76 31.61 0.53
CA LYS A 69 18.03 31.68 1.99
C LYS A 69 16.80 31.31 2.84
N PHE A 70 15.60 31.65 2.38
CA PHE A 70 14.33 31.27 3.02
C PHE A 70 14.05 29.76 2.94
N ASN A 71 14.28 29.14 1.78
CA ASN A 71 14.12 27.69 1.60
C ASN A 71 15.14 26.90 2.43
N ASP A 72 16.37 27.38 2.54
CA ASP A 72 17.41 26.74 3.38
C ASP A 72 17.08 26.83 4.88
N PHE A 73 16.38 27.88 5.29
CA PHE A 73 15.87 28.03 6.64
C PHE A 73 14.70 27.07 6.89
N VAL A 74 13.68 27.07 6.02
CA VAL A 74 12.53 26.16 6.11
C VAL A 74 12.96 24.70 6.06
N ARG A 75 13.89 24.34 5.16
CA ARG A 75 14.45 22.99 5.07
C ARG A 75 15.18 22.59 6.35
N ARG A 76 15.96 23.48 6.97
CA ARG A 76 16.61 23.21 8.25
C ARG A 76 15.61 23.05 9.39
N LEU A 77 14.58 23.88 9.43
CA LEU A 77 13.53 23.81 10.45
C LEU A 77 12.73 22.50 10.32
N ILE A 78 12.28 22.17 9.11
CA ILE A 78 11.48 20.96 8.83
C ILE A 78 12.32 19.70 9.01
N LEU A 79 13.56 19.64 8.51
CA LEU A 79 14.39 18.43 8.65
C LEU A 79 14.88 18.19 10.07
N ARG A 80 15.08 19.24 10.88
CA ARG A 80 15.50 19.12 12.28
C ARG A 80 14.33 18.89 13.24
N HIS A 81 13.12 19.26 12.84
CA HIS A 81 11.89 19.06 13.59
C HIS A 81 10.84 18.46 12.67
N VAL A 82 11.12 17.31 12.05
CA VAL A 82 10.03 16.56 11.40
C VAL A 82 9.09 16.16 12.54
N PRO A 83 7.90 16.76 12.64
CA PRO A 83 7.04 16.47 13.76
C PRO A 83 6.59 15.02 13.66
N ARG A 84 6.54 14.29 14.79
CA ARG A 84 6.12 12.89 14.80
C ARG A 84 4.77 12.69 14.10
N TRP A 85 3.85 13.63 14.25
CA TRP A 85 2.54 13.60 13.59
C TRP A 85 2.64 13.60 12.05
N PHE A 86 3.64 14.27 11.48
CA PHE A 86 3.82 14.31 10.03
C PHE A 86 4.33 12.97 9.49
N SER A 87 5.30 12.37 10.18
CA SER A 87 5.76 11.02 9.85
C SER A 87 4.64 9.99 9.98
N LEU A 88 3.80 10.09 11.02
CA LEU A 88 2.61 9.25 11.18
C LEU A 88 1.64 9.46 10.02
N MET A 89 1.28 10.70 9.69
CA MET A 89 0.38 11.01 8.58
C MET A 89 0.88 10.48 7.23
N VAL A 90 2.19 10.59 6.94
CA VAL A 90 2.78 10.04 5.72
C VAL A 90 2.70 8.51 5.74
N ASN A 91 3.05 7.89 6.86
CA ASN A 91 2.99 6.45 7.02
C ASN A 91 1.56 5.93 6.87
N ASP A 92 0.59 6.63 7.44
CA ASP A 92 -0.84 6.33 7.38
C ASP A 92 -1.35 6.40 5.94
N ARG A 93 -0.96 7.43 5.20
CA ARG A 93 -1.33 7.59 3.79
C ARG A 93 -0.71 6.51 2.90
N LEU A 94 0.52 6.09 3.19
CA LEU A 94 1.16 4.96 2.50
C LEU A 94 0.52 3.63 2.87
N SER A 95 0.06 3.52 4.12
CA SER A 95 -0.55 2.34 4.72
C SER A 95 -2.01 2.13 4.34
N TYR A 96 -2.68 3.18 3.85
CA TYR A 96 -4.11 3.17 3.52
C TYR A 96 -4.43 2.24 2.33
N ASP A 97 -3.56 2.23 1.32
CA ASP A 97 -3.73 1.46 0.08
C ASP A 97 -2.81 0.23 0.08
N ARG A 98 -3.09 -0.69 1.01
CA ARG A 98 -2.41 -1.98 1.14
C ARG A 98 -3.33 -3.11 0.71
N PRO A 99 -3.39 -3.42 -0.60
CA PRO A 99 -4.17 -4.56 -1.07
C PRO A 99 -3.63 -5.85 -0.42
N GLN A 100 -4.54 -6.65 0.11
CA GLN A 100 -4.33 -8.04 0.51
C GLN A 100 -4.82 -8.97 -0.60
N LEU A 101 -4.31 -10.20 -0.59
CA LEU A 101 -4.76 -11.25 -1.50
C LEU A 101 -6.17 -11.66 -1.13
N GLU A 102 -7.12 -11.46 -2.04
CA GLU A 102 -8.56 -11.66 -1.80
C GLU A 102 -8.93 -13.13 -1.64
N PHE A 103 -8.03 -14.02 -2.07
CA PHE A 103 -8.20 -15.46 -1.92
C PHE A 103 -7.60 -16.02 -0.60
N LEU A 104 -6.95 -15.19 0.20
CA LEU A 104 -6.45 -15.59 1.52
C LEU A 104 -7.42 -15.13 2.63
N PRO A 105 -7.41 -15.78 3.80
CA PRO A 105 -8.08 -15.23 4.97
C PRO A 105 -7.47 -13.86 5.30
N PHE A 106 -8.33 -12.85 5.47
CA PHE A 106 -7.88 -11.52 5.85
C PHE A 106 -7.26 -11.56 7.24
N VAL A 107 -6.10 -10.92 7.36
CA VAL A 107 -5.40 -10.80 8.63
C VAL A 107 -6.13 -9.77 9.48
N GLU A 108 -6.32 -10.07 10.77
CA GLU A 108 -6.84 -9.09 11.71
C GLU A 108 -5.84 -7.94 11.85
N ILE A 109 -6.29 -6.72 11.60
CA ILE A 109 -5.41 -5.55 11.59
C ILE A 109 -5.52 -4.88 12.94
N GLU A 110 -4.42 -4.94 13.68
CA GLU A 110 -4.27 -4.22 14.93
C GLU A 110 -3.94 -2.75 14.66
N GLY A 111 -4.55 -1.84 15.42
CA GLY A 111 -4.25 -0.41 15.40
C GLY A 111 -5.43 0.48 14.99
N SER A 112 -5.19 1.79 15.01
CA SER A 112 -6.22 2.80 14.72
C SER A 112 -6.47 3.00 13.23
N LEU A 113 -5.56 2.54 12.37
CA LEU A 113 -5.65 2.76 10.92
C LEU A 113 -6.20 1.52 10.22
N LYS A 114 -7.44 1.62 9.77
CA LYS A 114 -8.05 0.58 8.93
C LYS A 114 -7.70 0.85 7.46
N PRO A 115 -7.09 -0.11 6.75
CA PRO A 115 -6.94 -0.03 5.30
C PRO A 115 -8.29 0.05 4.61
N LYS A 116 -8.26 0.43 3.33
CA LYS A 116 -9.43 0.39 2.47
C LYS A 116 -10.08 -0.99 2.51
N GLU A 117 -11.40 -1.04 2.68
CA GLU A 117 -12.17 -2.29 2.65
C GLU A 117 -11.98 -3.00 1.31
N GLN A 118 -11.76 -4.32 1.37
CA GLN A 118 -11.61 -5.19 0.21
C GLN A 118 -12.68 -6.27 0.24
N THR A 119 -13.22 -6.59 -0.92
CA THR A 119 -14.18 -7.68 -1.09
C THR A 119 -13.41 -8.99 -1.23
N ARG A 120 -13.83 -10.04 -0.53
CA ARG A 120 -13.21 -11.36 -0.65
C ARG A 120 -13.60 -12.02 -1.97
N SER A 121 -12.65 -12.70 -2.63
CA SER A 121 -12.92 -13.41 -3.88
C SER A 121 -13.79 -14.64 -3.63
N ALA A 122 -14.69 -14.93 -4.57
CA ALA A 122 -15.64 -16.04 -4.49
C ALA A 122 -14.98 -17.43 -4.56
N TYR A 123 -13.71 -17.51 -4.96
CA TYR A 123 -12.98 -18.76 -5.16
C TYR A 123 -12.49 -19.43 -3.85
N VAL A 124 -12.60 -18.75 -2.70
CA VAL A 124 -12.17 -19.34 -1.42
C VAL A 124 -13.34 -20.04 -0.77
N PRO A 125 -13.30 -21.38 -0.59
CA PRO A 125 -14.28 -22.04 0.28
C PRO A 125 -14.21 -21.38 1.65
N MET A 126 -15.36 -21.05 2.25
CA MET A 126 -15.40 -20.45 3.58
C MET A 126 -14.75 -21.41 4.58
N VAL A 127 -13.45 -21.27 4.82
CA VAL A 127 -12.81 -21.83 5.99
C VAL A 127 -13.36 -21.02 7.15
N PRO A 128 -14.05 -21.65 8.13
CA PRO A 128 -14.50 -20.94 9.32
C PRO A 128 -13.29 -20.22 9.91
N GLN A 129 -13.38 -18.90 10.09
CA GLN A 129 -12.35 -18.17 10.83
C GLN A 129 -12.29 -18.82 12.22
N GLN A 130 -11.19 -19.53 12.51
CA GLN A 130 -10.91 -19.94 13.87
C GLN A 130 -10.61 -18.68 14.66
N ASP A 131 -11.58 -18.26 15.48
CA ASP A 131 -11.42 -17.12 16.36
C ASP A 131 -10.14 -17.31 17.21
N PRO A 132 -9.15 -16.42 17.12
CA PRO A 132 -7.89 -16.57 17.86
C PRO A 132 -8.08 -16.49 19.39
N LYS A 133 -9.28 -16.14 19.87
CA LYS A 133 -9.60 -16.00 21.29
C LYS A 133 -9.79 -17.33 22.03
N THR A 134 -9.85 -18.48 21.33
CA THR A 134 -10.22 -19.76 21.95
C THR A 134 -9.05 -20.65 22.35
N ASN A 135 -7.81 -20.33 21.96
CA ASN A 135 -6.63 -21.20 22.19
C ASN A 135 -5.79 -20.86 23.43
N GLY A 136 -6.29 -20.03 24.35
CA GLY A 136 -5.57 -19.59 25.56
C GLY A 136 -5.74 -20.46 26.82
N GLN A 137 -6.50 -21.55 26.79
CA GLN A 137 -6.74 -22.39 27.97
C GLN A 137 -6.57 -23.87 27.66
N THR A 138 -5.34 -24.33 27.41
CA THR A 138 -5.00 -25.72 27.72
C THR A 138 -3.84 -25.72 28.70
N LEU A 139 -4.24 -25.97 29.95
CA LEU A 139 -3.43 -26.39 31.07
C LEU A 139 -2.38 -27.42 30.62
N PHE A 140 -1.10 -27.09 30.85
CA PHE A 140 -0.10 -28.12 31.09
C PHE A 140 -0.20 -28.52 32.58
N PRO A 141 -0.34 -29.83 32.90
CA PRO A 141 -0.37 -30.32 34.28
C PRO A 141 0.99 -30.19 34.98
#